data_AF-A0A380TGJ9-F1
#
_entry.id   AF-A0A380TGJ9-F1
#
_cell.length_a   1.000
_cell.length_b   1.000
_cell.length_c   1.000
_cell.angle_alpha   90.00
_cell.angle_beta   90.00
_cell.angle_gamma   90.00
#
_symmetry.space_group_name_H-M   'P 1'
#
loop_
_entity.id
_entity.type
_entity.pdbx_description
1 polymer ?
#
loop_
_entity_poly.entity_id
_entity_poly.type
_entity_poly.pdbx_seq_one_letter_code
_entity_poly.pdbx_strand_id
1 'polypeptide(L)' 'MSAAVNKKSIRTSVILPEDAHARIQALADANNVSAAWIIRTAVLRFLEEYGDQHELPLRLPKVKKAGGT' A
#
# COMPACT_ATOMS: atom_id res chain seq x y z
N MET A 1 8.11 28.37 23.34
CA MET A 1 7.70 28.03 21.96
C MET A 1 7.96 26.53 21.76
N SER A 2 6.92 25.72 21.64
CA SER A 2 7.06 24.26 21.54
C SER A 2 7.46 23.83 20.14
N ALA A 3 8.59 23.12 20.01
CA ALA A 3 9.00 22.50 18.77
C ALA A 3 7.92 21.49 18.33
N ALA A 4 7.41 21.64 17.12
CA ALA A 4 6.53 20.64 16.52
C ALA A 4 7.27 19.30 16.51
N VAL A 5 6.75 18.29 17.21
CA VAL A 5 7.23 16.91 17.11
C VAL A 5 7.11 16.51 15.64
N ASN A 6 8.25 16.44 14.97
CA ASN A 6 8.34 16.02 13.59
C ASN A 6 8.02 14.52 13.59
N LYS A 7 6.77 14.15 13.30
CA LYS A 7 6.38 12.74 13.20
C LYS A 7 7.28 12.09 12.15
N LYS A 8 8.22 11.26 12.60
CA LYS A 8 9.23 10.63 11.74
C LYS A 8 8.51 9.79 10.68
N SER A 9 8.61 10.18 9.42
CA SER A 9 8.16 9.34 8.30
C SER A 9 9.18 8.22 8.09
N ILE A 10 8.71 6.97 8.11
CA ILE A 10 9.55 5.78 7.88
C ILE A 10 9.45 5.42 6.40
N ARG A 11 10.59 5.15 5.76
CA ARG A 11 10.62 4.62 4.40
C ARG A 11 10.23 3.14 4.42
N THR A 12 9.20 2.80 3.67
CA THR A 12 8.74 1.41 3.50
C THR A 12 8.89 1.02 2.03
N SER A 13 9.43 -0.17 1.76
CA SER A 13 9.55 -0.74 0.43
C SER A 13 8.66 -1.98 0.33
N VAL A 14 7.95 -2.13 -0.77
CA VAL A 14 7.09 -3.28 -1.05
C VAL A 14 7.36 -3.77 -2.47
N ILE A 15 7.22 -5.08 -2.67
CA ILE A 15 7.29 -5.70 -4.00
C ILE A 15 5.85 -5.91 -4.47
N LEU A 16 5.54 -5.42 -5.66
CA LEU A 16 4.25 -5.59 -6.30
C LEU A 16 4.42 -6.36 -7.62
N PRO A 17 3.44 -7.17 -8.03
CA PRO A 17 3.37 -7.66 -9.41
C PRO A 17 3.40 -6.48 -10.39
N GLU A 18 4.04 -6.68 -11.54
CA GLU A 18 4.21 -5.65 -12.57
C GLU A 18 2.89 -4.98 -12.95
N ASP A 19 1.86 -5.78 -13.21
CA ASP A 19 0.52 -5.31 -13.58
C ASP A 19 -0.09 -4.39 -12.50
N ALA A 20 0.13 -4.70 -11.22
CA ALA A 20 -0.37 -3.90 -10.12
C ALA A 20 0.37 -2.57 -10.03
N HIS A 21 1.70 -2.59 -10.20
CA HIS A 21 2.51 -1.37 -10.26
C HIS A 21 2.09 -0.47 -11.43
N ALA A 22 1.92 -1.04 -12.63
CA ALA A 22 1.50 -0.29 -13.83
C ALA A 22 0.13 0.39 -13.64
N ARG A 23 -0.84 -0.32 -13.04
CA ARG A 23 -2.17 0.24 -12.74
C ARG A 23 -2.10 1.38 -11.72
N ILE A 24 -1.26 1.25 -10.68
CA ILE A 24 -1.05 2.32 -9.70
C ILE A 24 -0.40 3.53 -10.37
N GLN A 25 0.60 3.31 -11.24
CA GLN A 25 1.27 4.39 -11.94
C GLN A 25 0.32 5.15 -12.86
N ALA A 26 -0.51 4.44 -13.64
CA ALA A 26 -1.51 5.08 -14.50
C ALA A 26 -2.52 5.93 -13.71
N LEU A 27 -2.95 5.48 -12.53
CA LEU A 27 -3.80 6.27 -11.64
C LEU A 27 -3.09 7.51 -11.11
N ALA A 28 -1.82 7.38 -10.75
CA ALA A 28 -1.00 8.48 -10.27
C ALA A 28 -0.84 9.56 -11.35
N ASP A 29 -0.50 9.17 -12.58
CA ASP A 29 -0.34 10.06 -13.72
C ASP A 29 -1.65 10.77 -14.07
N ALA A 30 -2.77 10.05 -14.10
CA ALA A 30 -4.09 10.61 -14.40
C ALA A 30 -4.58 11.64 -13.37
N ASN A 31 -4.07 11.59 -12.14
CA ASN A 31 -4.47 12.47 -11.04
C ASN A 31 -3.37 13.47 -10.62
N ASN A 32 -2.25 13.52 -11.35
CA ASN A 32 -1.10 14.38 -11.05
C ASN A 32 -0.58 14.21 -9.60
N VAL A 33 -0.48 12.96 -9.14
CA VAL A 33 0.08 12.57 -7.84
C VAL A 33 1.18 11.53 -8.04
N SER A 34 1.93 11.20 -6.99
CA SER A 34 2.92 10.12 -7.06
C SER A 34 2.30 8.75 -6.77
N ALA A 35 2.88 7.68 -7.31
CA ALA A 35 2.49 6.31 -6.95
C ALA A 35 2.59 6.06 -5.43
N ALA A 36 3.60 6.65 -4.77
CA ALA A 36 3.76 6.59 -3.32
C ALA A 36 2.59 7.25 -2.57
N TRP A 37 2.01 8.33 -3.11
CA TRP A 37 0.82 8.95 -2.54
C TRP A 37 -0.39 8.02 -2.63
N ILE A 38 -0.61 7.39 -3.79
CA ILE A 38 -1.69 6.41 -3.97
C ILE A 38 -1.56 5.26 -2.96
N ILE A 39 -0.35 4.68 -2.86
CA ILE A 39 -0.07 3.56 -1.93
C ILE A 39 -0.30 4.00 -0.48
N ARG A 40 0.24 5.16 -0.07
CA ARG A 40 0.05 5.69 1.28
C ARG A 40 -1.44 5.86 1.60
N THR A 41 -2.21 6.49 0.72
CA THR A 41 -3.63 6.75 0.93
C THR A 41 -4.43 5.45 1.00
N ALA A 42 -4.11 4.47 0.16
CA ALA A 42 -4.75 3.15 0.18
C ALA A 42 -4.49 2.41 1.51
N VAL A 43 -3.24 2.43 1.99
CA VAL A 43 -2.87 1.83 3.29
C VAL A 43 -3.58 2.53 4.45
N LEU A 44 -3.64 3.86 4.46
CA LEU A 44 -4.32 4.60 5.52
C LEU A 44 -5.81 4.28 5.55
N ARG A 45 -6.49 4.26 4.40
CA ARG A 45 -7.91 3.88 4.30
C ARG A 45 -8.16 2.45 4.77
N PHE A 46 -7.29 1.52 4.38
CA PHE A 46 -7.38 0.13 4.86
C PHE A 46 -7.27 0.05 6.39
N LEU A 47 -6.35 0.82 7.00
CA LEU A 47 -6.22 0.86 8.45
C LEU A 47 -7.39 1.57 9.14
N GLU A 48 -7.99 2.60 8.54
CA GLU A 48 -9.21 3.22 9.06
C GLU A 48 -10.40 2.25 9.03
N GLU A 49 -10.51 1.44 7.98
CA GLU A 49 -11.64 0.52 7.79
C GLU A 49 -11.50 -0.78 8.62
N TYR A 50 -10.27 -1.24 8.86
CA TYR A 50 -10.00 -2.56 9.45
C TYR A 50 -9.07 -2.55 10.67
N GLY A 51 -8.60 -1.39 11.13
CA GLY A 51 -7.55 -1.28 12.16
C GLY A 51 -7.91 -1.85 13.54
N ASP A 52 -9.20 -1.94 13.86
CA ASP A 52 -9.68 -2.51 15.13
C ASP A 52 -9.81 -4.05 15.08
N GLN A 53 -9.62 -4.67 13.92
CA GLN A 53 -9.69 -6.11 13.74
C GLN A 53 -8.32 -6.75 13.99
N HIS A 54 -8.30 -7.81 14.82
CA HIS A 54 -7.08 -8.56 15.12
C HIS A 54 -6.76 -9.60 14.03
N GLU A 55 -7.72 -9.94 13.18
CA GLU A 55 -7.56 -10.85 12.06
C GLU A 55 -7.36 -10.06 10.76
N LEU A 56 -6.43 -10.48 9.91
CA LEU A 56 -6.21 -9.85 8.61
C LEU A 56 -7.44 -10.09 7.71
N PRO A 57 -8.20 -9.04 7.32
CA PRO A 57 -9.36 -9.18 6.44
C PRO A 57 -8.96 -9.53 5.00
N LEU A 58 -7.66 -9.46 4.70
CA LEU A 58 -7.07 -9.90 3.45
C LEU A 58 -7.02 -11.43 3.45
N ARG A 59 -8.08 -12.07 2.92
CA ARG A 59 -7.97 -13.46 2.48
C ARG A 59 -6.85 -13.52 1.44
N LEU A 60 -5.66 -13.95 1.86
CA LEU A 60 -4.52 -14.12 0.97
C LEU A 60 -4.99 -14.93 -0.25
N PRO A 61 -4.82 -14.42 -1.48
CA PRO A 61 -5.03 -15.24 -2.66
C PRO A 61 -4.16 -16.49 -2.49
N LYS A 62 -4.76 -17.68 -2.64
CA LYS A 62 -3.98 -18.92 -2.62
C LYS A 62 -2.87 -18.78 -3.66
N VAL A 63 -1.63 -18.65 -3.21
CA VAL A 63 -0.46 -18.70 -4.09
C VAL A 63 -0.58 -20.00 -4.87
N LYS A 64 -0.90 -19.92 -6.16
CA LYS A 64 -0.75 -21.08 -7.04
C LYS A 64 0.75 -21.34 -7.05
N LYS A 65 1.19 -22.38 -6.32
CA LYS A 65 2.51 -22.97 -6.52
C LYS A 65 2.61 -23.23 -8.02
N ALA A 66 3.49 -22.50 -8.69
CA ALA A 66 3.96 -22.90 -10.01
C ALA A 66 4.59 -24.28 -9.81
N GLY A 67 3.86 -25.32 -10.19
CA GLY A 67 4.33 -26.69 -10.16
C GLY A 67 5.52 -26.80 -11.10
N GLY A 68 6.66 -27.19 -10.54
CA GLY A 68 7.78 -27.68 -11.32
C GLY A 68 7.41 -29.03 -11.91
N THR A 69 7.45 -29.10 -13.24
CA THR A 69 7.67 -30.28 -14.06
C THR A 69 8.46 -29.83 -15.27
#